data_AF-H9MBI5-F1
#
_entry.id   AF-H9MBI5-F1
#
_cell.length_a   1.000
_cell.length_b   1.000
_cell.length_c   1.000
_cell.angle_alpha   90.00
_cell.angle_beta   90.00
_cell.angle_gamma   90.00
#
_symmetry.space_group_name_H-M   'P 1'
#
loop_
_entity.id
_entity.type
_entity.pdbx_description
1 polymer ?
#
loop_
_entity_poly.entity_id
_entity_poly.type
_entity_poly.pdbx_seq_one_letter_code
_entity_poly.pdbx_strand_id
1 'polypeptide(L)' 'MTHCGWNSTLESLTLGVPLLVVPQWSDQTTNSRYIGEEWKTGLRLDKRSADGLVGKEAVKKCIRMVMEG' A
#
# COMPACT_ATOMS: atom_id res chain seq x y z
N MET A 1 5.04 1.89 4.94
CA MET A 1 4.42 0.62 4.47
C MET A 1 3.35 0.23 5.47
N THR A 2 2.14 -0.12 5.02
CA THR A 2 0.99 -0.40 5.91
C THR A 2 0.14 -1.53 5.35
N HIS A 3 -0.64 -2.16 6.23
CA HIS A 3 -1.69 -3.11 5.86
C HIS A 3 -3.03 -2.44 5.52
N CYS A 4 -3.13 -1.11 5.50
CA CYS A 4 -4.38 -0.36 5.25
C CYS A 4 -5.44 -0.46 6.35
N GLY A 5 -5.03 -0.57 7.61
CA GLY A 5 -5.96 -0.27 8.70
C GLY A 5 -6.42 1.19 8.62
N TRP A 6 -7.68 1.47 8.93
CA TRP A 6 -8.28 2.80 8.76
C TRP A 6 -7.52 3.92 9.50
N ASN A 7 -7.05 3.66 10.72
CA ASN A 7 -6.30 4.64 11.50
C ASN A 7 -4.99 5.05 10.82
N SER A 8 -4.18 4.08 10.37
CA SER A 8 -2.92 4.38 9.67
C SER A 8 -3.14 5.04 8.32
N THR A 9 -4.26 4.73 7.65
CA THR A 9 -4.66 5.44 6.43
C THR A 9 -4.92 6.92 6.72
N LEU A 10 -5.68 7.23 7.78
CA LEU A 10 -5.97 8.61 8.18
C LEU A 10 -4.72 9.39 8.60
N GLU A 11 -3.82 8.78 9.37
CA GLU A 11 -2.54 9.40 9.75
C GLU A 11 -1.73 9.80 8.52
N SER A 12 -1.60 8.90 7.54
CA SER A 12 -0.82 9.16 6.34
C SER A 12 -1.42 10.25 5.46
N LEU A 13 -2.75 10.24 5.30
CA LEU A 13 -3.47 11.28 4.56
C LEU A 13 -3.30 12.65 5.22
N THR A 14 -3.37 12.70 6.55
CA THR A 14 -3.21 13.94 7.33
C THR A 14 -1.79 14.50 7.23
N LEU A 15 -0.78 13.61 7.21
CA LEU A 15 0.63 13.99 7.12
C LEU A 15 1.11 14.19 5.68
N GLY A 16 0.28 13.93 4.67
CA GLY A 16 0.66 14.00 3.26
C GLY A 16 1.74 12.98 2.87
N VAL A 17 1.83 11.86 3.60
CA VAL A 17 2.84 10.83 3.35
C VAL A 17 2.27 9.79 2.38
N PRO A 18 2.94 9.48 1.26
CA PRO A 18 2.50 8.43 0.35
C PRO A 18 2.60 7.03 0.96
N LEU A 19 1.59 6.19 0.71
CA LEU A 19 1.51 4.85 1.29
C LEU A 19 1.97 3.74 0.35
N LEU A 20 2.84 2.86 0.82
CA LEU A 20 3.01 1.53 0.24
C LEU A 20 2.09 0.55 0.96
N VAL A 21 1.13 -0.03 0.24
CA VAL A 21 0.06 -0.81 0.84
C VAL A 21 0.08 -2.30 0.51
N VAL A 22 -0.06 -3.14 1.53
CA VAL A 22 -0.07 -4.61 1.44
C VAL A 22 -1.26 -5.14 2.26
N PRO A 23 -2.49 -5.18 1.71
CA PRO A 23 -3.67 -5.61 2.46
C PRO A 23 -3.56 -7.09 2.85
N GLN A 24 -3.82 -7.42 4.11
CA GLN A 24 -3.80 -8.80 4.62
C GLN A 24 -5.21 -9.35 4.79
N TRP A 25 -6.10 -8.65 5.52
CA TRP A 25 -7.40 -9.18 5.92
C TRP A 25 -8.51 -8.12 5.97
N SER A 26 -9.77 -8.56 5.88
CA SER A 26 -10.98 -7.74 6.13
C SER A 26 -11.10 -6.52 5.20
N ASP A 27 -11.38 -5.35 5.76
CA ASP A 27 -11.59 -4.05 5.10
C ASP A 27 -10.33 -3.48 4.44
N GLN A 28 -9.16 -4.04 4.75
CA GLN A 28 -7.88 -3.60 4.20
C GLN A 28 -7.83 -3.65 2.68
N THR A 29 -8.50 -4.63 2.06
CA THR A 29 -8.59 -4.73 0.60
C THR A 29 -9.33 -3.53 0.01
N THR A 30 -10.46 -3.15 0.60
CA THR A 30 -11.23 -1.96 0.21
C THR A 30 -10.41 -0.70 0.41
N ASN A 31 -9.80 -0.54 1.58
CA ASN A 31 -8.97 0.62 1.89
C ASN A 31 -7.78 0.73 0.91
N SER A 32 -7.13 -0.39 0.57
CA SER A 32 -6.02 -0.42 -0.40
C SER A 32 -6.44 0.01 -1.81
N ARG A 33 -7.67 -0.30 -2.21
CA ARG A 33 -8.24 0.14 -3.50
C ARG A 33 -8.44 1.65 -3.52
N TYR A 34 -9.03 2.22 -2.47
CA TYR A 34 -9.17 3.68 -2.36
C TYR A 34 -7.82 4.39 -2.41
N ILE A 35 -6.83 3.91 -1.64
CA ILE A 35 -5.49 4.53 -1.60
C ILE A 35 -4.80 4.48 -2.97
N GLY A 36 -4.85 3.34 -3.67
CA GLY A 36 -4.11 3.14 -4.93
C GLY A 36 -4.83 3.65 -6.18
N GLU A 37 -6.15 3.50 -6.26
CA GLU A 37 -6.91 3.75 -7.49
C GLU A 37 -7.69 5.07 -7.43
N GLU A 38 -8.40 5.32 -6.33
CA GLU A 38 -9.33 6.45 -6.23
C GLU A 38 -8.63 7.73 -5.79
N TRP A 39 -7.91 7.69 -4.65
CA TRP A 39 -7.23 8.84 -4.08
C TRP A 39 -5.84 9.04 -4.66
N LYS A 40 -5.24 7.97 -5.21
CA LYS A 40 -3.89 7.98 -5.79
C LYS A 40 -2.84 8.54 -4.83
N THR A 41 -3.01 8.27 -3.53
CA THR A 41 -2.11 8.70 -2.46
C THR A 41 -1.12 7.60 -2.05
N GLY A 42 -1.09 6.47 -2.77
CA GLY A 42 -0.17 5.39 -2.50
C GLY A 42 -0.07 4.35 -3.61
N LEU A 43 0.80 3.36 -3.41
CA LEU A 43 1.03 2.23 -4.31
C LEU A 43 0.56 0.93 -3.66
N ARG A 44 -0.21 0.15 -4.41
CA ARG A 44 -0.75 -1.13 -3.99
C ARG A 44 0.11 -2.30 -4.46
N LEU A 45 0.52 -3.16 -3.53
CA LEU A 45 1.25 -4.40 -3.79
C LEU A 45 0.30 -5.59 -3.79
N ASP A 46 -0.28 -5.89 -4.96
CA ASP A 46 -1.24 -6.99 -5.12
C ASP A 46 -0.65 -8.29 -5.64
N LYS A 47 0.53 -8.26 -6.26
CA LYS A 47 1.14 -9.46 -6.82
C LYS A 47 1.76 -10.30 -5.70
N ARG A 48 0.98 -11.26 -5.22
CA ARG A 48 1.42 -12.31 -4.30
C ARG A 48 1.78 -13.57 -5.08
N SER A 49 2.80 -14.30 -4.62
CA SER A 49 3.10 -15.66 -5.07
C SER A 49 2.04 -16.65 -4.58
N ALA A 50 2.10 -17.89 -5.07
CA ALA A 50 1.14 -18.94 -4.69
C ALA A 50 1.12 -19.26 -3.18
N ASP A 51 2.21 -18.96 -2.47
CA ASP A 51 2.35 -19.04 -1.01
C ASP A 51 1.85 -17.78 -0.26
N GLY A 52 1.29 -16.81 -0.98
CA GLY A 52 0.76 -15.56 -0.42
C GLY A 52 1.81 -14.49 -0.12
N LEU A 53 3.09 -14.71 -0.45
CA LEU A 53 4.16 -13.74 -0.18
C LEU A 53 4.27 -12.66 -1.27
N VAL A 54 4.75 -11.47 -0.89
CA VAL A 54 5.09 -10.42 -1.84
C VAL A 54 6.59 -10.51 -2.16
N GLY A 55 6.92 -10.57 -3.45
CA GLY A 55 8.31 -10.69 -3.90
C GLY A 55 9.17 -9.47 -3.52
N LYS A 56 10.40 -9.73 -3.05
CA LYS A 56 11.38 -8.70 -2.64
C LYS A 56 11.60 -7.62 -3.71
N GLU A 57 11.69 -8.00 -4.98
CA GLU A 57 11.92 -7.04 -6.07
C GLU A 57 10.71 -6.13 -6.31
N ALA A 58 9.49 -6.62 -6.10
CA ALA A 58 8.28 -5.79 -6.19
C ALA A 58 8.27 -4.74 -5.07
N VAL A 59 8.60 -5.15 -3.83
CA VAL A 59 8.72 -4.23 -2.69
C VAL A 59 9.80 -3.18 -2.95
N LYS A 60 10.99 -3.61 -3.40
CA LYS A 60 12.11 -2.70 -3.69
C LYS A 60 11.75 -1.67 -4.77
N LYS A 61 11.10 -2.10 -5.84
CA LYS A 61 10.64 -1.20 -6.92
C LYS A 61 9.65 -0.16 -6.38
N CYS A 62 8.66 -0.57 -5.60
CA CYS A 62 7.67 0.35 -5.07
C CYS A 62 8.26 1.31 -4.03
N ILE A 63 9.19 0.86 -3.18
CA ILE A 63 9.91 1.76 -2.27
C ILE A 63 10.65 2.84 -3.06
N ARG A 64 11.36 2.47 -4.12
CA ARG A 64 12.04 3.45 -4.98
C ARG A 64 11.06 4.46 -5.58
N MET A 65 9.96 3.99 -6.16
CA MET A 65 8.93 4.88 -6.73
C MET A 65 8.37 5.89 -5.72
N VAL A 66 8.30 5.54 -4.45
CA VAL A 66 7.79 6.43 -3.39
C VAL A 66 8.86 7.39 -2.86
N MET A 67 10.12 6.93 -2.77
CA MET A 67 11.23 7.71 -2.19
C MET A 67 11.93 8.62 -3.20
N GLU A 68 11.94 8.24 -4.47
CA GLU A 68 12.63 8.94 -5.58
C GLU A 68 11.67 9.79 -6.43
N GLY A 69 10.48 10.11 -5.89
CA GLY A 69 9.38 10.79 -6.58
C GLY A 69 9.78 11.98 -7.44
#